data_AF-A0A810QAV2-F1
#
_entry.id   AF-A0A810QAV2-F1
#
_cell.length_a   1.000
_cell.length_b   1.000
_cell.length_c   1.000
_cell.angle_alpha   90.00
_cell.angle_beta   90.00
_cell.angle_gamma   90.00
#
_symmetry.space_group_name_H-M   'P 1'
#
loop_
_entity.id
_entity.type
_entity.pdbx_description
1 polymer ?
#
loop_
_entity_poly.entity_id
_entity_poly.type
_entity_poly.pdbx_seq_one_letter_code
_entity_poly.pdbx_strand_id
1 'polypeptide(L)'
;MYYCELCGTFFDKPHIRTYQDPTVDPRAEFQEVVCPVCLEPHIEEAAFCPACDQPMPVGPVLCESCRMSLKRRVTEFFDTLTAEEEQQFDAWMEGSSITERRAFP
;
A
#
# COMPACT_ATOMS: atom_id res chain seq x y z
N MET A 1 -12.33 1.85 7.82
CA MET A 1 -11.90 0.51 7.38
C MET A 1 -10.50 0.28 7.92
N TYR A 2 -10.12 -0.96 8.15
CA TYR A 2 -8.85 -1.35 8.76
C TYR A 2 -8.10 -2.34 7.87
N TYR A 3 -6.81 -2.43 8.09
CA TYR A 3 -5.89 -3.32 7.39
C TYR A 3 -4.93 -3.97 8.39
N CYS A 4 -4.70 -5.28 8.25
CA CYS A 4 -3.68 -5.97 9.05
C CYS A 4 -2.37 -6.04 8.29
N GLU A 5 -1.30 -5.50 8.88
CA GLU A 5 0.03 -5.46 8.27
C GLU A 5 0.66 -6.85 8.09
N LEU A 6 0.27 -7.82 8.93
CA LEU A 6 0.86 -9.16 8.91
C LEU A 6 0.19 -10.09 7.89
N CYS A 7 -1.14 -10.11 7.83
CA CYS A 7 -1.86 -11.02 6.93
C CYS A 7 -2.42 -10.32 5.68
N GLY A 8 -2.25 -9.01 5.55
CA GLY A 8 -2.68 -8.24 4.39
C GLY A 8 -4.21 -8.09 4.25
N THR A 9 -4.98 -8.52 5.25
CA THR A 9 -6.45 -8.53 5.15
C THR A 9 -7.03 -7.16 5.48
N PHE A 10 -7.99 -6.72 4.67
CA PHE A 10 -8.82 -5.56 4.95
C PHE A 10 -10.15 -5.96 5.60
N PHE A 11 -10.62 -5.17 6.56
CA PHE A 11 -11.85 -5.46 7.30
C PHE A 11 -12.50 -4.18 7.86
N ASP A 12 -13.81 -4.22 8.09
CA ASP A 12 -14.57 -3.04 8.52
C ASP A 12 -14.38 -2.71 10.00
N LYS A 13 -14.27 -3.75 10.84
CA LYS A 13 -14.13 -3.63 12.30
C LYS A 13 -13.15 -4.66 12.82
N PRO A 14 -12.23 -4.28 13.72
CA PRO A 14 -11.35 -5.24 14.37
C PRO A 14 -12.12 -6.15 15.33
N HIS A 15 -11.50 -7.26 15.71
CA HIS A 15 -12.04 -8.16 16.72
C HIS A 15 -11.54 -7.74 18.11
N ILE A 16 -12.43 -7.71 19.10
CA ILE A 16 -12.06 -7.44 20.50
C ILE A 16 -11.91 -8.78 21.19
N ARG A 17 -10.68 -9.15 21.53
CA ARG A 17 -10.35 -10.33 22.31
C ARG A 17 -10.37 -9.99 23.78
N THR A 18 -11.15 -10.74 24.55
CA THR A 18 -11.24 -10.60 26.01
C THR A 18 -10.53 -11.78 26.68
N TYR A 19 -9.68 -11.50 27.66
CA TYR A 19 -8.92 -12.53 28.37
C TYR A 19 -8.61 -12.11 29.81
N GLN A 20 -8.27 -13.09 30.65
CA GLN A 20 -7.76 -12.86 31.99
C GLN A 20 -6.29 -13.26 32.03
N ASP A 21 -5.46 -12.39 32.61
CA ASP A 21 -4.05 -12.70 32.86
C ASP A 21 -3.81 -12.84 34.38
N PRO A 22 -3.75 -14.08 34.90
CA PRO A 22 -3.56 -14.32 36.32
C PRO A 22 -2.16 -13.91 36.82
N THR A 23 -1.22 -13.59 35.92
CA THR A 23 0.12 -13.11 36.29
C THR A 23 0.15 -11.60 36.51
N VAL A 24 -0.81 -10.85 35.96
CA VAL A 24 -0.93 -9.39 36.11
C VAL A 24 -1.97 -9.03 37.18
N ASP A 25 -3.21 -9.50 37.02
CA ASP A 25 -4.27 -9.38 38.02
C ASP A 25 -5.32 -10.50 37.80
N PRO A 26 -5.46 -11.46 38.74
CA PRO A 26 -6.38 -12.59 38.60
C PRO A 26 -7.87 -12.21 38.58
N ARG A 27 -8.23 -10.96 38.90
CA ARG A 27 -9.61 -10.48 38.93
C ARG A 27 -9.91 -9.48 37.81
N ALA A 28 -8.90 -9.04 37.07
CA ALA A 28 -9.07 -8.12 35.97
C ALA A 28 -9.40 -8.86 34.67
N GLU A 29 -10.28 -8.26 33.88
CA GLU A 29 -10.57 -8.67 32.51
C GLU A 29 -9.91 -7.68 31.56
N PHE A 30 -9.04 -8.18 30.69
CA PHE A 30 -8.30 -7.38 29.72
C PHE A 30 -8.98 -7.48 28.36
N GLN A 31 -8.88 -6.40 27.59
CA GLN A 31 -9.38 -6.33 26.22
C GLN A 31 -8.24 -5.92 25.30
N GLU A 32 -8.13 -6.62 24.18
CA GLU A 32 -7.15 -6.35 23.13
C GLU A 32 -7.83 -6.31 21.78
N VAL A 33 -7.43 -5.34 20.96
CA VAL A 33 -7.95 -5.16 19.60
C VAL A 33 -7.05 -5.92 18.64
N VAL A 34 -7.59 -6.91 17.94
CA VAL A 34 -6.84 -7.83 17.08
C VAL A 34 -7.48 -7.99 15.70
N CYS A 35 -6.67 -8.43 14.73
CA CYS A 35 -7.15 -8.76 13.39
C CYS A 35 -8.18 -9.90 13.48
N PRO A 36 -9.35 -9.80 12.81
CA PRO A 36 -10.37 -10.84 12.84
C PRO A 36 -9.97 -12.14 12.12
N VAL A 37 -8.84 -12.14 11.38
CA VAL A 37 -8.37 -13.31 10.62
C VAL A 37 -7.18 -13.98 11.31
N CYS A 38 -6.08 -13.25 11.53
CA CYS A 38 -4.87 -13.83 12.14
C CYS A 38 -4.77 -13.64 13.66
N LEU A 39 -5.68 -12.88 14.28
CA LEU A 39 -5.71 -12.59 15.72
C LEU A 39 -4.47 -11.86 16.27
N GLU A 40 -3.70 -11.23 15.38
CA GLU A 40 -2.56 -10.38 15.74
C GLU A 40 -2.98 -8.91 15.94
N PRO A 41 -2.33 -8.15 16.83
CA PRO A 41 -2.69 -6.76 17.14
C PRO A 41 -2.14 -5.72 16.15
N HIS A 42 -1.49 -6.15 15.06
CA HIS A 42 -0.86 -5.29 14.06
C HIS A 42 -1.89 -4.82 13.03
N ILE A 43 -2.65 -3.78 13.40
CA ILE A 43 -3.75 -3.23 12.61
C ILE A 43 -3.54 -1.73 12.42
N GLU A 44 -3.74 -1.28 11.19
CA GLU A 44 -3.76 0.13 10.82
C GLU A 44 -5.10 0.53 10.19
N GLU A 45 -5.33 1.84 10.07
CA GLU A 45 -6.43 2.35 9.25
C GLU A 45 -6.14 2.12 7.77
N ALA A 46 -7.21 1.85 7.00
CA ALA A 46 -7.14 1.71 5.55
C ALA A 46 -7.77 2.91 4.84
N ALA A 47 -7.20 3.29 3.71
CA ALA A 47 -7.74 4.27 2.78
C ALA A 47 -8.38 3.57 1.56
N PHE A 48 -9.03 4.35 0.71
CA PHE A 48 -9.55 3.89 -0.58
C PHE A 48 -8.75 4.51 -1.72
N CYS A 49 -8.41 3.69 -2.70
CA CYS A 49 -7.69 4.15 -3.89
C CYS A 49 -8.60 5.10 -4.69
N PRO A 50 -8.17 6.34 -4.99
CA PRO A 50 -9.01 7.31 -5.70
C PRO A 50 -9.30 6.92 -7.16
N ALA A 51 -8.57 5.95 -7.72
CA ALA A 51 -8.72 5.52 -9.11
C ALA A 51 -9.67 4.32 -9.29
N CYS A 52 -9.72 3.40 -8.32
CA CYS A 52 -10.48 2.16 -8.45
C CYS A 52 -11.39 1.84 -7.25
N ASP A 53 -11.40 2.72 -6.24
CA ASP A 53 -12.19 2.61 -5.01
C ASP A 53 -11.95 1.31 -4.23
N GLN A 54 -10.79 0.67 -4.45
CA GLN A 54 -10.38 -0.51 -3.69
C GLN A 54 -9.65 -0.10 -2.40
N PRO A 55 -9.82 -0.87 -1.30
CA PRO A 55 -9.08 -0.66 -0.07
C PRO A 55 -7.56 -0.72 -0.29
N MET A 56 -6.82 0.13 0.42
CA MET A 56 -5.36 0.17 0.40
C MET A 56 -4.80 0.68 1.73
N PRO A 57 -3.53 0.40 2.07
CA PRO A 57 -2.88 0.99 3.23
C PRO A 57 -2.82 2.52 3.11
N VAL A 58 -2.77 3.22 4.25
CA VAL A 58 -2.58 4.67 4.28
C VAL A 58 -1.14 5.03 3.89
N GLY A 59 -0.95 6.15 3.19
CA GLY A 59 0.36 6.68 2.80
C GLY A 59 0.58 6.76 1.29
N PRO A 60 0.44 5.65 0.53
CA PRO A 60 0.53 5.72 -0.93
C PRO A 60 -0.62 6.51 -1.55
N VAL A 61 -0.39 7.14 -2.70
CA VAL A 61 -1.42 7.90 -3.45
C VAL A 61 -2.37 6.97 -4.22
N LEU A 62 -1.86 5.84 -4.71
CA LEU A 62 -2.60 4.83 -5.47
C LEU A 62 -2.30 3.44 -4.89
N CYS A 63 -3.27 2.53 -4.99
CA CYS A 63 -3.03 1.13 -4.65
C CYS A 63 -1.99 0.51 -5.59
N GLU A 64 -1.39 -0.60 -5.17
CA GLU A 64 -0.31 -1.26 -5.93
C GLU A 64 -0.71 -1.58 -7.38
N SER A 65 -1.89 -2.15 -7.60
CA SER A 65 -2.36 -2.49 -8.96
C SER A 65 -2.50 -1.26 -9.85
N CYS A 66 -3.07 -0.16 -9.34
CA CYS A 66 -3.18 1.10 -10.08
C CYS A 66 -1.81 1.73 -10.35
N ARG A 67 -0.87 1.68 -9.39
CA ARG A 67 0.52 2.14 -9.59
C ARG A 67 1.22 1.34 -10.68
N MET A 68 1.11 0.01 -10.65
CA MET A 68 1.72 -0.86 -11.66
C MET A 68 1.09 -0.65 -13.03
N SER A 69 -0.22 -0.47 -13.11
CA SER A 69 -0.88 -0.14 -14.37
C SER A 69 -0.45 1.23 -14.91
N LEU A 70 -0.26 2.23 -14.05
CA LEU A 70 0.24 3.54 -14.46
C LEU A 70 1.68 3.43 -14.96
N LYS A 71 2.56 2.77 -14.19
CA LYS A 71 3.95 2.51 -14.56
C LYS A 71 4.01 1.86 -15.94
N ARG A 72 3.24 0.78 -16.17
CA ARG A 72 3.19 0.10 -17.47
C ARG A 72 2.80 1.03 -18.61
N ARG A 73 1.70 1.79 -18.46
CA ARG A 73 1.23 2.72 -19.51
C ARG A 73 2.24 3.81 -19.82
N VAL A 74 2.91 4.32 -18.79
CA VAL A 74 3.97 5.33 -18.93
C VAL A 74 5.19 4.72 -19.63
N THR A 75 5.60 3.50 -19.27
CA THR A 75 6.68 2.77 -19.94
C THR A 75 6.35 2.51 -21.42
N GLU A 76 5.15 2.01 -21.71
CA GLU A 76 4.67 1.77 -23.08
C GLU A 76 4.68 3.06 -23.91
N PHE A 77 4.24 4.18 -23.33
CA PHE A 77 4.33 5.49 -23.99
C PHE A 77 5.79 5.85 -24.30
N PHE A 78 6.69 5.73 -23.33
CA PHE A 78 8.11 6.02 -23.55
C PHE A 78 8.78 5.07 -24.55
N ASP A 79 8.29 3.84 -24.72
CA ASP A 79 8.80 2.90 -25.74
C ASP A 79 8.42 3.33 -27.17
N THR A 80 7.42 4.21 -27.32
CA THR A 80 7.03 4.75 -28.63
C THR A 80 7.80 5.99 -29.04
N LEU A 81 8.58 6.60 -28.13
CA LEU A 81 9.31 7.83 -28.42
C LEU A 81 10.52 7.58 -29.33
N THR A 82 10.74 8.53 -30.22
CA THR A 82 11.99 8.65 -30.97
C THR A 82 13.11 9.19 -30.07
N ALA A 83 14.36 9.02 -30.51
CA ALA A 83 15.53 9.53 -29.78
C ALA A 83 15.50 11.06 -29.58
N GLU A 84 14.92 11.82 -30.52
CA GLU A 84 14.76 13.27 -30.39
C GLU A 84 13.74 13.62 -29.30
N GLU A 85 12.61 12.91 -29.26
CA GLU A 85 11.56 13.13 -28.24
C GLU A 85 12.05 12.72 -26.84
N GLU A 86 12.82 11.63 -26.72
CA GLU A 86 13.45 11.25 -25.45
C GLU A 86 14.41 12.36 -24.96
N GLN A 87 15.23 12.94 -25.84
CA GLN A 87 16.13 14.05 -25.49
C GLN A 87 15.38 15.32 -25.07
N GLN A 88 14.27 15.65 -25.75
CA GLN A 88 13.43 16.80 -25.39
C GLN A 88 12.80 16.61 -24.00
N PHE A 89 12.30 15.41 -23.71
CA PHE A 89 11.71 15.12 -22.41
C PHE A 89 12.76 15.14 -21.29
N ASP A 90 13.93 14.56 -21.53
CA ASP A 90 15.06 14.61 -20.58
C ASP A 90 15.52 16.06 -20.32
N ALA A 91 15.44 16.94 -21.32
CA ALA A 91 15.73 18.36 -21.12
C ALA A 91 14.66 19.09 -20.28
N TRP A 92 13.40 18.65 -20.33
CA TRP A 92 12.33 19.22 -19.50
C TRP A 92 12.34 18.69 -18.06
N MET A 93 12.80 17.46 -17.86
CA MET A 93 12.88 16.82 -16.56
C MET A 93 14.27 17.06 -15.96
N GLU A 94 14.40 18.12 -15.17
CA GLU A 94 15.63 18.50 -14.44
C GLU A 94 16.17 17.36 -13.53
N GLY A 95 16.86 16.37 -14.10
CA GLY A 95 17.71 15.43 -13.36
C GLY A 95 17.22 13.99 -13.15
N SER A 96 16.27 13.47 -13.93
CA SER A 96 16.01 12.02 -13.97
C SER A 96 15.82 11.57 -15.40
N SER A 97 16.86 10.99 -16.00
CA SER A 97 16.83 10.60 -17.42
C SER A 97 15.93 9.38 -17.62
N ILE A 98 15.01 9.49 -18.58
CA ILE A 98 14.20 8.36 -19.04
C ILE A 98 15.09 7.24 -19.57
N THR A 99 16.26 7.56 -20.13
CA THR A 99 17.18 6.56 -20.68
C THR A 99 17.65 5.55 -19.64
N GLU A 100 17.68 5.93 -18.36
CA GLU A 100 18.04 5.05 -17.23
C GLU A 100 16.95 4.03 -16.89
N ARG A 101 15.70 4.21 -17.37
CA ARG A 101 14.58 3.27 -17.11
C ARG A 101 14.83 1.87 -17.66
N ARG A 102 15.65 1.73 -18.71
CA ARG A 102 15.94 0.44 -19.36
C ARG A 102 17.02 -0.36 -18.62
N ALA A 103 17.77 0.27 -17.71
CA ALA A 103 18.85 -0.36 -16.97
C ALA A 103 18.37 -1.16 -15.74
N PHE A 104 17.14 -0.93 -15.27
CA PHE A 104 16.57 -1.59 -14.08
C PHE A 104 15.18 -2.16 -14.39
N PRO A 105 15.06 -3.46 -14.72
CA PRO A 105 13.78 -4.13 -14.93
C PRO A 105 12.93 -4.22 -13.64
#